data_AF-A0A1V3WX27-F1
#
_entry.id   AF-A0A1V3WX27-F1
#
_cell.length_a   1.000
_cell.length_b   1.000
_cell.length_c   1.000
_cell.angle_alpha   90.00
_cell.angle_beta   90.00
_cell.angle_gamma   90.00
#
_symmetry.space_group_name_H-M   'P 1'
#
loop_
_entity.id
_entity.type
_entity.pdbx_description
1 polymer ?
#
loop_
_entity_poly.entity_id
_entity_poly.type
_entity_poly.pdbx_seq_one_letter_code
_entity_poly.pdbx_strand_id
1 'polypeptide(L)'
;MPVSHGQVPGGVVHGLPADLRNALIANATALAAWNDITPLARNEFICWVEDAKQPTTRERRIRRTQEELEEGKRRPCCWPGCRHRERTGR
;
A
#
# COMPACT_ATOMS: atom_id res chain seq x y z
N MET A 1 25.83 6.68 -9.79
CA MET A 1 24.53 5.99 -9.89
C MET A 1 23.45 7.05 -9.71
N PRO A 2 22.57 7.32 -10.69
CA PRO A 2 21.52 8.32 -10.50
C PRO A 2 20.48 7.72 -9.54
N VAL A 3 20.31 8.35 -8.39
CA VAL A 3 19.20 8.06 -7.49
C VAL A 3 17.93 8.55 -8.18
N SER A 4 17.14 7.61 -8.70
CA SER A 4 15.86 7.90 -9.34
C SER A 4 14.95 8.59 -8.33
N HIS A 5 14.65 9.86 -8.59
CA HIS A 5 13.74 10.67 -7.80
C HIS A 5 12.33 10.04 -7.76
N GLY A 6 12.01 9.42 -6.63
CA GLY A 6 10.73 9.64 -5.93
C GLY A 6 9.43 9.13 -6.57
N GLN A 7 9.46 8.20 -7.52
CA GLN A 7 8.26 7.57 -8.04
C GLN A 7 7.95 6.30 -7.23
N VAL A 8 7.19 6.45 -6.15
CA VAL A 8 6.67 5.31 -5.38
C VAL A 8 5.75 4.52 -6.31
N PRO A 9 6.08 3.25 -6.62
CA PRO A 9 5.33 2.47 -7.59
C PRO A 9 3.93 2.17 -7.06
N GLY A 10 2.92 2.39 -7.91
CA GLY A 10 1.51 2.11 -7.59
C GLY A 10 1.16 0.63 -7.61
N GLY A 11 -0.13 0.36 -7.43
CA GLY A 11 -0.72 -0.96 -7.59
C GLY A 11 -0.92 -1.32 -9.05
N VAL A 12 -1.35 -2.55 -9.30
CA VAL A 12 -1.66 -3.06 -10.65
C VAL A 12 -2.94 -2.41 -11.20
N VAL A 13 -3.97 -2.28 -10.36
CA VAL A 13 -5.29 -1.74 -10.74
C VAL A 13 -5.48 -0.34 -10.18
N HIS A 14 -5.03 -0.12 -8.94
CA HIS A 14 -5.19 1.15 -8.25
C HIS A 14 -3.92 1.99 -8.29
N GLY A 15 -4.08 3.26 -8.67
CA GLY A 15 -3.03 4.27 -8.57
C GLY A 15 -2.70 4.58 -7.11
N LEU A 16 -1.45 4.95 -6.83
CA LEU A 16 -1.04 5.27 -5.46
C LEU A 16 -1.66 6.62 -5.02
N PRO A 17 -2.50 6.66 -3.96
CA PRO A 17 -3.03 7.92 -3.46
C PRO A 17 -1.94 8.77 -2.81
N ALA A 18 -2.07 10.10 -2.94
CA ALA A 18 -1.08 11.06 -2.43
C ALA A 18 -0.84 10.91 -0.92
N ASP A 19 -1.91 10.62 -0.15
CA ASP A 19 -1.84 10.41 1.31
C ASP A 19 -0.90 9.25 1.66
N LEU A 20 -1.07 8.11 0.97
CA LEU A 20 -0.24 6.93 1.17
C LEU A 20 1.19 7.16 0.68
N ARG A 21 1.36 7.86 -0.45
CA ARG A 21 2.67 8.25 -0.96
C ARG A 21 3.44 9.09 0.08
N ASN A 22 2.81 10.10 0.64
CA ASN A 22 3.44 10.98 1.62
C ASN A 22 3.85 10.21 2.89
N ALA A 23 2.99 9.30 3.35
CA ALA A 23 3.31 8.44 4.49
C ALA A 23 4.48 7.49 4.20
N LEU A 24 4.53 6.88 3.00
CA LEU A 24 5.67 6.04 2.61
C LEU A 24 6.96 6.87 2.49
N ILE A 25 6.91 8.06 1.89
CA ILE A 25 8.09 8.93 1.77
C ILE A 25 8.60 9.39 3.15
N ALA A 26 7.70 9.63 4.10
CA ALA A 26 8.06 9.98 5.47
C ALA A 26 8.76 8.83 6.22
N ASN A 27 8.67 7.59 5.73
CA ASN A 27 9.24 6.40 6.37
C ASN A 27 10.07 5.58 5.38
N ALA A 28 11.40 5.78 5.42
CA ALA A 28 12.33 5.10 4.51
C ALA A 28 12.27 3.56 4.60
N THR A 29 12.01 2.99 5.79
CA THR A 29 11.89 1.54 5.99
C THR A 29 10.63 1.01 5.30
N ALA A 30 9.48 1.66 5.54
CA ALA A 30 8.23 1.29 4.89
C ALA A 30 8.31 1.49 3.37
N LEU A 31 9.00 2.53 2.88
CA LEU A 31 9.23 2.75 1.45
C LEU A 31 10.11 1.66 0.82
N ALA A 32 11.17 1.24 1.50
CA ALA A 32 12.02 0.13 1.03
C ALA A 32 11.22 -1.17 0.96
N ALA A 33 10.47 -1.50 2.02
CA ALA A 33 9.56 -2.64 2.04
C ALA A 33 8.50 -2.55 0.93
N TRP A 34 7.93 -1.36 0.70
CA TRP A 34 6.97 -1.12 -0.39
C TRP A 34 7.58 -1.42 -1.77
N ASN A 35 8.83 -1.03 -1.99
CA ASN A 35 9.55 -1.32 -3.22
C ASN A 35 9.94 -2.80 -3.36
N ASP A 36 10.13 -3.52 -2.25
CA ASP A 36 10.42 -4.97 -2.23
C ASP A 36 9.18 -5.83 -2.50
N ILE A 37 8.00 -5.41 -2.03
CA ILE A 37 6.77 -6.21 -2.21
C ILE A 37 6.27 -6.25 -3.65
N THR A 38 5.54 -7.32 -3.96
CA THR A 38 4.94 -7.52 -5.29
C THR A 38 3.92 -6.43 -5.65
N PRO A 39 3.71 -6.12 -6.94
CA PRO A 39 2.67 -5.19 -7.39
C PRO A 39 1.27 -5.54 -6.88
N LEU A 40 0.98 -6.84 -6.69
CA LEU A 40 -0.30 -7.31 -6.14
C LEU A 40 -0.47 -6.90 -4.67
N ALA A 41 0.58 -7.04 -3.86
CA ALA A 41 0.57 -6.62 -2.45
C ALA A 41 0.34 -5.10 -2.34
N ARG A 42 1.02 -4.30 -3.18
CA ARG A 42 0.78 -2.85 -3.28
C ARG A 42 -0.68 -2.54 -3.58
N ASN A 43 -1.27 -3.26 -4.54
CA ASN A 43 -2.67 -3.09 -4.91
C ASN A 43 -3.63 -3.43 -3.76
N GLU A 44 -3.33 -4.46 -2.95
CA GLU A 44 -4.14 -4.81 -1.78
C GLU A 44 -4.10 -3.71 -0.71
N PHE A 45 -2.92 -3.15 -0.41
CA PHE A 45 -2.80 -2.03 0.53
C PHE A 45 -3.50 -0.76 0.01
N ILE A 46 -3.34 -0.42 -1.27
CA ILE A 46 -4.01 0.73 -1.86
C ILE A 46 -5.53 0.56 -1.79
N CYS A 47 -6.06 -0.58 -2.22
CA CYS A 47 -7.50 -0.83 -2.16
C CYS A 47 -8.04 -0.80 -0.72
N TRP A 48 -7.24 -1.25 0.25
CA TRP A 48 -7.60 -1.16 1.66
C TRP A 48 -7.63 0.29 2.16
N VAL A 49 -6.68 1.13 1.77
CA VAL A 49 -6.68 2.55 2.13
C VAL A 49 -7.81 3.31 1.42
N GLU A 50 -8.13 2.93 0.19
CA GLU A 50 -9.22 3.54 -0.60
C GLU A 50 -10.61 3.14 -0.12
N ASP A 51 -10.80 1.90 0.37
CA ASP A 51 -12.07 1.43 0.95
C ASP A 51 -12.50 2.25 2.17
N ALA A 52 -11.57 2.91 2.86
CA ALA A 52 -11.89 3.83 3.95
C ALA A 52 -12.49 5.14 3.39
N LYS A 53 -13.82 5.23 3.43
CA LYS A 53 -14.57 6.45 3.06
C LYS A 53 -14.37 7.62 4.03
N GLN A 54 -14.02 7.34 5.29
CA GLN A 54 -13.79 8.37 6.30
C GLN A 54 -12.30 8.74 6.37
N PRO A 55 -11.94 10.04 6.38
CA PRO A 55 -10.55 10.49 6.39
C PRO A 55 -9.80 10.02 7.63
N THR A 56 -10.43 10.06 8.80
CA THR A 56 -9.87 9.57 10.07
C THR A 56 -9.52 8.08 10.03
N THR A 57 -10.35 7.28 9.35
CA THR A 57 -10.10 5.84 9.16
C THR A 57 -8.98 5.62 8.15
N ARG A 58 -8.93 6.43 7.09
CA ARG A 58 -7.88 6.38 6.07
C ARG A 58 -6.50 6.63 6.70
N GLU A 59 -6.35 7.68 7.49
CA GLU A 59 -5.10 7.97 8.21
C GLU A 59 -4.67 6.81 9.12
N ARG A 60 -5.62 6.23 9.86
CA ARG A 60 -5.34 5.07 10.71
C ARG A 60 -4.88 3.84 9.91
N ARG A 61 -5.47 3.60 8.73
CA ARG A 61 -5.06 2.50 7.82
C ARG A 61 -3.68 2.77 7.22
N ILE A 62 -3.37 4.02 6.87
CA ILE A 62 -2.05 4.41 6.38
C ILE A 62 -0.98 4.15 7.43
N ARG A 63 -1.19 4.59 8.68
CA ARG A 63 -0.25 4.34 9.78
C ARG A 63 -0.03 2.83 9.99
N ARG A 64 -1.10 2.06 9.97
CA ARG A 64 -1.03 0.59 10.11
C ARG A 64 -0.31 -0.06 8.92
N THR A 65 -0.46 0.48 7.72
CA THR A 65 0.30 0.01 6.54
C THR A 65 1.80 0.20 6.76
N GLN A 66 2.24 1.33 7.32
CA GLN A 66 3.65 1.54 7.67
C GLN A 66 4.11 0.51 8.70
N GLU A 67 3.38 0.35 9.81
CA GLU A 67 3.72 -0.63 10.87
C GLU A 67 3.85 -2.05 10.28
N GLU A 68 2.90 -2.47 9.44
CA GLU A 68 2.93 -3.81 8.85
C GLU A 68 4.07 -3.98 7.84
N LEU A 69 4.38 -2.94 7.05
CA LEU A 69 5.53 -2.95 6.14
C LEU A 69 6.86 -3.01 6.90
N GLU A 70 6.97 -2.30 8.03
CA GLU A 70 8.13 -2.36 8.92
C GLU A 70 8.29 -3.75 9.55
N GLU A 71 7.19 -4.40 9.92
CA GLU A 71 7.16 -5.80 10.36
C GLU A 71 7.45 -6.80 9.22
N GLY A 72 7.62 -6.33 7.98
CA GLY A 72 7.87 -7.17 6.81
C GLY A 72 6.63 -7.89 6.27
N LYS A 73 5.43 -7.50 6.74
CA LYS A 73 4.17 -8.05 6.25
C LYS A 73 3.86 -7.45 4.89
N ARG A 74 3.53 -8.34 3.96
CA ARG A 74 3.21 -8.00 2.57
C ARG A 74 1.69 -7.89 2.34
N ARG A 75 0.89 -7.99 3.40
CA ARG A 75 -0.58 -7.95 3.35
C ARG A 75 -1.17 -7.29 4.60
N PRO A 76 -2.29 -6.55 4.46
CA PRO A 76 -2.98 -5.99 5.61
C PRO A 76 -3.66 -7.08 6.45
N CYS A 77 -3.37 -7.15 7.76
CA CYS A 77 -3.81 -8.25 8.63
C CYS A 77 -5.31 -8.32 8.90
N CYS A 78 -6.07 -7.26 8.57
CA CYS A 78 -7.53 -7.22 8.72
C CYS A 78 -8.24 -7.00 7.39
N TRP A 79 -7.60 -7.32 6.26
CA TRP A 79 -8.20 -7.19 4.94
C TRP A 79 -8.77 -8.52 4.46
N PRO A 80 -10.11 -8.68 4.38
CA PRO A 80 -10.74 -9.92 3.94
C PRO A 80 -10.52 -10.22 2.44
N GLY A 81 -9.90 -9.29 1.70
CA GLY A 81 -9.57 -9.44 0.29
C GLY A 81 -10.06 -8.26 -0.54
N CYS A 82 -9.33 -7.95 -1.61
CA CYS A 82 -9.72 -6.90 -2.54
C CYS A 82 -10.96 -7.37 -3.33
N ARG A 83 -12.05 -6.59 -3.35
CA ARG A 83 -13.23 -6.91 -4.19
C ARG A 83 -12.93 -6.85 -5.69
N HIS A 84 -11.84 -6.16 -6.08
CA HIS A 84 -11.30 -6.18 -7.45
C HIS A 84 -10.44 -7.42 -7.73
N ARG A 85 -10.29 -8.33 -6.76
CA ARG A 85 -9.82 -9.68 -7.04
C ARG A 85 -10.95 -10.39 -7.79
N GLU A 86 -11.03 -10.19 -9.10
CA GLU A 86 -11.72 -11.14 -9.96
C GLU A 86 -11.17 -12.51 -9.60
N ARG A 87 -12.07 -13.42 -9.21
CA ARG A 87 -11.76 -14.84 -9.12
C ARG A 87 -11.54 -15.32 -10.55
N THR A 88 -10.40 -15.02 -11.17
CA THR A 88 -9.96 -15.75 -12.36
C THR A 88 -9.49 -17.11 -11.85
N GLY A 89 -10.47 -17.96 -11.56
CA GLY A 89 -10.32 -19.22 -10.86
C GLY A 89 -11.35 -20.20 -11.38
N ARG A 90 -11.08 -20.63 -12.62
CA ARG A 90 -11.62 -21.76 -13.38
C ARG A 90 -12.85 -21.51 -14.25
#